data_AF-W4UU81-F1
#
_entry.id   AF-W4UU81-F1
#
_cell.length_a   1.000
_cell.length_b   1.000
_cell.length_c   1.000
_cell.angle_alpha   90.00
_cell.angle_beta   90.00
_cell.angle_gamma   90.00
#
_symmetry.space_group_name_H-M   'P 1'
#
loop_
_entity.id
_entity.type
_entity.pdbx_description
1 polymer ?
#
loop_
_entity_poly.entity_id
_entity_poly.type
_entity_poly.pdbx_seq_one_letter_code
_entity_poly.pdbx_strand_id
1 'polypeptide(L)'
;MGNLQRYINKCMKLLAKELNINGGSLTYYSARKTFAQFAAEIGIPYPIIEYCLGHSIKTSITINSYVRVKPYQADAAIKRVVEYVNNPEVFRPYIEMRSQIQMMLM
;
A
#
# COMPACT_ATOMS: atom_id res chain seq x y z
N MET A 1 -19.30 -13.54 12.18
CA MET A 1 -18.04 -12.78 12.27
C MET A 1 -17.35 -13.13 13.57
N GLY A 2 -16.10 -13.60 13.53
CA GLY A 2 -15.37 -14.10 14.70
C GLY A 2 -15.00 -13.02 15.72
N ASN A 3 -14.84 -13.44 16.98
CA ASN A 3 -14.53 -12.55 18.12
C ASN A 3 -13.26 -11.72 17.90
N LEU A 4 -12.24 -12.27 17.22
CA LEU A 4 -10.99 -11.59 16.92
C LEU A 4 -11.18 -10.35 16.02
N GLN A 5 -11.97 -10.47 14.95
CA GLN A 5 -12.21 -9.37 14.01
C GLN A 5 -12.90 -8.18 14.73
N ARG A 6 -13.87 -8.48 15.59
CA ARG A 6 -14.55 -7.46 16.40
C ARG A 6 -13.60 -6.78 17.37
N TYR A 7 -12.72 -7.56 18.02
CA TYR A 7 -11.71 -7.04 18.92
C TYR A 7 -10.72 -6.10 18.20
N ILE A 8 -10.15 -6.54 17.08
CA ILE A 8 -9.22 -5.72 16.28
C ILE A 8 -9.89 -4.43 15.83
N ASN A 9 -11.13 -4.49 15.32
CA ASN A 9 -11.86 -3.29 14.92
C ASN A 9 -12.10 -2.32 16.09
N LYS A 10 -12.32 -2.82 17.31
CA LYS A 10 -12.41 -1.98 18.51
C LYS A 10 -11.07 -1.30 18.81
N CYS A 11 -9.96 -2.05 18.76
CA CYS A 11 -8.62 -1.49 18.94
C CYS A 11 -8.31 -0.40 17.91
N MET A 12 -8.67 -0.60 16.64
CA MET A 12 -8.48 0.40 15.59
C MET A 12 -9.27 1.69 15.85
N LYS A 13 -10.50 1.59 16.36
CA LYS A 13 -11.29 2.78 16.75
C LYS A 13 -10.67 3.54 17.91
N LEU A 14 -10.14 2.83 18.91
CA LEU A 14 -9.44 3.46 20.03
C LEU A 14 -8.16 4.16 19.57
N LEU A 15 -7.38 3.51 18.70
CA LEU A 15 -6.18 4.10 18.10
C LEU A 15 -6.50 5.37 17.31
N ALA A 16 -7.57 5.37 16.51
CA ALA A 16 -7.98 6.55 15.76
C ALA A 16 -8.34 7.73 16.67
N LYS A 17 -9.00 7.44 17.80
CA LYS A 17 -9.34 8.46 18.81
C LYS A 17 -8.08 9.03 19.46
N GLU A 18 -7.13 8.19 19.84
CA GLU A 18 -5.86 8.62 20.45
C GLU A 18 -5.04 9.50 19.51
N LEU A 19 -5.02 9.15 18.21
CA LEU A 19 -4.29 9.90 17.18
C LEU A 19 -5.08 11.10 16.62
N ASN A 20 -6.25 11.43 17.18
CA ASN A 20 -7.13 12.52 16.71
C ASN A 20 -7.46 12.47 15.21
N ILE A 21 -7.64 11.26 14.66
CA ILE A 21 -8.03 11.05 13.27
C ILE A 21 -9.54 11.30 13.15
N ASN A 22 -9.90 12.56 12.91
CA ASN A 22 -11.30 13.03 12.93
C ASN A 22 -12.06 12.77 11.61
N GLY A 23 -11.38 12.36 10.54
CA GLY A 23 -11.91 12.33 9.16
C GLY A 23 -12.48 10.99 8.67
N GLY A 24 -12.45 9.91 9.46
CA GLY A 24 -13.00 8.63 9.02
C GLY A 24 -12.79 7.45 9.99
N SER A 25 -13.56 6.38 9.78
CA SER A 25 -13.41 5.15 10.56
C SER A 25 -12.11 4.43 10.19
N LEU A 26 -11.09 4.49 11.04
CA LEU A 26 -9.89 3.67 10.91
C LEU A 26 -10.29 2.18 10.99
N THR A 27 -10.09 1.49 9.89
CA THR A 27 -10.38 0.06 9.74
C THR A 27 -9.19 -0.63 9.09
N TYR A 28 -9.17 -1.96 9.14
CA TYR A 28 -8.19 -2.73 8.39
C TYR A 28 -8.26 -2.41 6.87
N TYR A 29 -9.46 -2.18 6.34
CA TYR A 29 -9.65 -1.85 4.93
C TYR A 29 -9.10 -0.46 4.57
N SER A 30 -9.31 0.56 5.41
CA SER A 30 -8.75 1.88 5.15
C SER A 30 -7.22 1.85 5.21
N ALA A 31 -6.62 1.17 6.20
CA ALA A 31 -5.17 0.99 6.29
C ALA A 31 -4.60 0.27 5.05
N ARG A 32 -5.29 -0.77 4.57
CA ARG A 32 -4.94 -1.50 3.35
C ARG A 32 -4.95 -0.59 2.11
N LYS A 33 -5.93 0.30 1.99
CA LYS A 33 -6.00 1.29 0.90
C LYS A 33 -4.85 2.29 0.97
N THR A 34 -4.55 2.81 2.15
CA THR A 34 -3.42 3.72 2.37
C THR A 34 -2.09 3.07 1.96
N PHE A 35 -1.84 1.82 2.37
CA PHE A 35 -0.64 1.09 1.94
C PHE A 35 -0.52 0.99 0.42
N ALA A 36 -1.60 0.59 -0.27
CA ALA A 36 -1.60 0.44 -1.72
C ALA A 36 -1.36 1.79 -2.43
N GLN A 37 -1.94 2.87 -1.90
CA GLN A 37 -1.76 4.22 -2.44
C GLN A 37 -0.29 4.67 -2.33
N PHE A 38 0.31 4.55 -1.15
CA PHE A 38 1.71 4.92 -0.92
C PHE A 38 2.66 4.08 -1.76
N ALA A 39 2.42 2.77 -1.85
CA ALA A 39 3.23 1.89 -2.66
C ALA A 39 3.20 2.27 -4.16
N ALA A 40 2.01 2.60 -4.68
CA ALA A 40 1.85 3.03 -6.07
C ALA A 40 2.49 4.40 -6.34
N GLU A 41 2.40 5.33 -5.38
CA GLU A 41 2.99 6.67 -5.46
C GLU A 41 4.52 6.61 -5.58
N ILE A 42 5.18 5.75 -4.78
CA ILE A 42 6.64 5.56 -4.81
C ILE A 42 7.11 4.55 -5.87
N GLY A 43 6.24 4.16 -6.79
CA GLY A 43 6.61 3.39 -7.98
C GLY A 43 6.74 1.88 -7.77
N ILE A 44 6.17 1.31 -6.71
CA ILE A 44 6.17 -0.15 -6.53
C ILE A 44 5.27 -0.78 -7.60
N PRO A 45 5.74 -1.81 -8.33
CA PRO A 45 4.94 -2.48 -9.36
C PRO A 45 3.63 -3.06 -8.84
N TYR A 46 2.54 -2.88 -9.59
CA TYR A 46 1.21 -3.39 -9.22
C TYR A 46 1.17 -4.88 -8.88
N PRO A 47 1.85 -5.80 -9.59
CA PRO A 47 1.85 -7.22 -9.20
C PRO A 47 2.42 -7.47 -7.80
N ILE A 48 3.40 -6.66 -7.38
CA ILE A 48 3.99 -6.75 -6.04
C ILE A 48 3.01 -6.18 -5.01
N ILE A 49 2.33 -5.06 -5.31
CA ILE A 49 1.29 -4.50 -4.45
C ILE A 49 0.15 -5.51 -4.28
N GLU A 50 -0.36 -6.10 -5.36
CA GLU A 50 -1.40 -7.13 -5.33
C GLU A 50 -0.98 -8.35 -4.49
N TYR A 51 0.28 -8.78 -4.62
CA TYR A 51 0.84 -9.83 -3.80
C TYR A 51 0.87 -9.46 -2.30
N CYS A 52 1.34 -8.27 -1.94
CA CYS A 52 1.33 -7.77 -0.55
C CYS A 52 -0.10 -7.69 0.01
N LEU A 53 -1.07 -7.42 -0.87
CA LEU A 53 -2.49 -7.41 -0.55
C LEU A 53 -3.06 -8.85 -0.46
N GLY A 54 -2.39 -9.87 -0.95
CA GLY A 54 -2.94 -11.23 -1.03
C GLY A 54 -4.09 -11.33 -2.04
N HIS A 55 -4.11 -10.46 -3.04
CA HIS A 55 -4.97 -10.62 -4.20
C HIS A 55 -4.36 -11.64 -5.16
N SER A 56 -5.22 -12.43 -5.82
CA SER A 56 -4.78 -13.18 -7.00
C SER A 56 -4.35 -12.19 -8.07
N ILE A 57 -3.16 -12.38 -8.64
CA ILE A 57 -2.65 -11.59 -9.76
C ILE A 57 -3.50 -11.95 -10.98
N LYS A 58 -4.51 -11.12 -11.30
CA LYS A 58 -5.49 -11.36 -12.36
C LYS A 58 -5.05 -10.69 -13.66
N THR A 59 -3.97 -11.15 -14.24
CA THR A 59 -3.50 -10.66 -15.54
C THR A 59 -3.49 -11.81 -16.52
N SER A 60 -4.28 -11.70 -17.59
CA SER A 60 -4.37 -12.64 -18.73
C SER A 60 -3.08 -12.74 -19.57
N ILE A 61 -1.98 -12.20 -19.05
CA ILE A 61 -0.68 -12.19 -19.72
C ILE A 61 0.01 -13.51 -19.38
N THR A 62 0.33 -14.29 -20.42
CA THR A 62 0.98 -15.60 -20.34
C THR A 62 2.22 -15.61 -19.44
N ILE A 63 2.95 -14.49 -19.37
CA ILE A 63 4.17 -14.35 -18.54
C ILE A 63 3.94 -14.59 -17.04
N ASN A 64 2.75 -14.30 -16.51
CA ASN A 64 2.47 -14.46 -15.08
C ASN A 64 2.32 -15.92 -14.65
N SER A 65 2.18 -16.84 -15.61
CA SER A 65 2.28 -18.27 -15.33
C SER A 65 3.73 -18.70 -15.03
N TYR A 66 4.73 -17.97 -15.54
CA TYR A 66 6.16 -18.27 -15.39
C TYR A 66 6.85 -17.38 -14.36
N VAL A 67 6.40 -16.13 -14.21
CA VAL A 67 7.02 -15.15 -13.31
C VAL A 67 6.07 -14.84 -12.17
N ARG A 68 6.42 -15.30 -10.96
CA ARG A 68 5.67 -15.03 -9.73
C ARG A 68 6.43 -14.09 -8.82
N VAL A 69 5.69 -13.21 -8.14
CA VAL A 69 6.24 -12.39 -7.07
C VAL A 69 6.74 -13.31 -5.95
N LYS A 70 7.98 -13.07 -5.51
CA LYS A 70 8.62 -13.82 -4.44
C LYS A 70 8.48 -13.07 -3.11
N PRO A 71 8.46 -13.78 -1.96
CA PRO A 71 8.30 -13.14 -0.65
C PRO A 71 9.28 -12.00 -0.35
N TYR A 72 10.54 -12.10 -0.78
CA TYR A 72 11.53 -11.04 -0.56
C TYR A 72 11.20 -9.74 -1.31
N GLN A 73 10.49 -9.82 -2.44
CA GLN A 73 10.07 -8.62 -3.18
C GLN A 73 8.95 -7.90 -2.43
N ALA A 74 8.06 -8.66 -1.79
CA ALA A 74 7.03 -8.12 -0.91
C ALA A 74 7.64 -7.48 0.34
N ASP A 75 8.61 -8.14 0.97
CA ASP A 75 9.34 -7.60 2.12
C ASP A 75 10.06 -6.29 1.77
N ALA A 76 10.76 -6.24 0.62
CA ALA A 76 11.40 -5.03 0.13
C ALA A 76 10.39 -3.89 -0.14
N ALA A 77 9.22 -4.23 -0.71
CA ALA A 77 8.14 -3.28 -0.94
C ALA A 77 7.60 -2.70 0.37
N ILE A 78 7.34 -3.54 1.38
CA ILE A 78 6.86 -3.12 2.70
C ILE A 78 7.88 -2.18 3.37
N LYS A 79 9.16 -2.58 3.39
CA LYS A 79 10.25 -1.74 3.94
C LYS A 79 10.32 -0.38 3.25
N ARG A 80 10.16 -0.35 1.93
CA ARG A 80 10.21 0.90 1.15
C ARG A 80 9.03 1.82 1.45
N VAL A 81 7.83 1.28 1.70
CA VAL A 81 6.67 2.07 2.15
C VAL A 81 6.88 2.60 3.57
N VAL A 82 7.47 1.80 4.47
CA VAL A 82 7.82 2.27 5.83
C VAL A 82 8.83 3.40 5.77
N GLU A 83 9.85 3.27 4.92
CA GLU A 83 10.85 4.32 4.71
C GLU A 83 10.23 5.60 4.15
N TYR A 84 9.27 5.48 3.21
CA TYR A 84 8.54 6.64 2.69
C TYR A 84 7.74 7.38 3.77
N VAL A 85 7.08 6.64 4.67
CA VAL A 85 6.34 7.24 5.78
C VAL A 85 7.26 7.95 6.77
N ASN A 86 8.45 7.40 7.03
CA ASN A 86 9.40 7.98 7.97
C ASN A 86 10.21 9.14 7.37
N ASN A 87 10.59 9.04 6.11
CA ASN A 87 11.50 9.96 5.41
C ASN A 87 10.95 10.35 4.02
N PRO A 88 9.82 11.09 3.95
CA PRO A 88 9.14 11.39 2.69
C PRO A 88 9.99 12.22 1.72
N GLU A 89 10.87 13.09 2.24
CA GLU A 89 11.74 13.95 1.42
C GLU A 89 12.69 13.17 0.49
N VAL A 90 13.06 11.94 0.88
CA VAL A 90 13.91 11.05 0.06
C VAL A 90 13.21 10.66 -1.24
N PHE A 91 11.88 10.58 -1.22
CA PHE A 91 11.05 10.16 -2.37
C PHE A 91 10.51 11.34 -3.17
N ARG A 92 10.57 12.54 -2.62
CA ARG A 92 10.04 13.76 -3.25
C ARG A 92 10.53 14.00 -4.68
N PRO A 93 11.84 13.89 -5.00
CA PRO A 93 12.31 14.06 -6.38
C PRO A 93 11.67 13.08 -7.36
N TYR A 94 11.46 11.83 -6.93
CA TYR A 94 10.81 10.80 -7.74
C TYR A 94 9.32 11.11 -7.97
N ILE A 95 8.61 11.51 -6.91
CA ILE A 95 7.18 11.82 -6.98
C ILE A 95 6.93 13.03 -7.88
N GLU A 96 7.74 14.09 -7.73
CA GLU A 96 7.66 15.30 -8.56
C GLU A 96 7.94 14.97 -10.04
N MET A 97 9.00 14.21 -10.33
CA MET A 97 9.30 13.75 -11.69
C MET A 97 8.14 12.95 -12.30
N ARG A 98 7.57 12.02 -11.53
CA ARG A 98 6.43 11.20 -11.99
C ARG A 98 5.20 12.05 -12.26
N SER A 99 4.91 13.02 -11.39
CA SER A 99 3.79 13.95 -11.56
C SER A 99 3.96 14.80 -12.83
N GLN A 100 5.17 15.32 -13.09
CA GLN A 100 5.49 16.06 -14.31
C GLN A 100 5.28 15.22 -15.58
N ILE A 101 5.78 13.99 -15.60
CA ILE A 101 5.58 13.08 -16.74
C ILE A 101 4.09 12.80 -16.96
N GLN A 102 3.32 12.57 -15.89
CA GLN A 102 1.87 12.36 -16.01
C GLN A 102 1.16 13.57 -16.59
N MET A 103 1.52 14.79 -16.18
CA MET A 103 0.94 16.03 -16.74
C MET A 103 1.27 16.22 -18.23
N MET A 104 2.43 15.74 -18.71
CA MET A 104 2.81 15.83 -20.13
C MET A 104 2.09 14.82 -21.03
N LEU A 105 1.55 13.73 -20.44
CA LEU A 105 0.87 12.66 -21.16
C LEU A 105 -0.66 12.81 -21.16
N MET A 106 -1.20 13.84 -20.50
CA MET A 106 -2.62 14.22 -20.53
C MET A 106 -2.90 15.17 -21.69
#